data_AF-A0A352C5J6-F1
#
_entry.id   AF-A0A352C5J6-F1
#
_cell.length_a   1.000
_cell.length_b   1.000
_cell.length_c   1.000
_cell.angle_alpha   90.00
_cell.angle_beta   90.00
_cell.angle_gamma   90.00
#
_symmetry.space_group_name_H-M   'P 1'
#
loop_
_entity.id
_entity.type
_entity.pdbx_description
1 polymer ?
#
loop_
_entity_poly.entity_id
_entity_poly.type
_entity_poly.pdbx_seq_one_letter_code
_entity_poly.pdbx_strand_id
1 'polypeptide(L)'
;MECLSFCIADQIDLNRLDIHMKDKYPNLIISRSRDVLKLKMESEKPILIFVFKNGTVVSWGIQRYRIKPYLKQFTLFSNRPLGIQT
;
A
#
# COMPACT_ATOMS: atom_id res chain seq x y z
N MET A 1 -7.96 -14.23 9.69
CA MET A 1 -7.13 -13.26 8.93
C MET A 1 -8.03 -12.12 8.52
N GLU A 2 -7.75 -10.90 9.00
CA GLU A 2 -8.52 -9.72 8.61
C GLU A 2 -8.09 -9.26 7.21
N CYS A 3 -9.07 -8.87 6.40
CA CYS A 3 -8.87 -8.13 5.16
C CYS A 3 -9.34 -6.70 5.42
N LEU A 4 -8.47 -5.72 5.16
CA LEU A 4 -8.79 -4.31 5.30
C LEU A 4 -8.72 -3.64 3.93
N SER A 5 -9.71 -2.83 3.60
CA SER A 5 -9.76 -2.05 2.36
C SER A 5 -9.99 -0.58 2.68
N PHE A 6 -9.23 0.29 2.04
CA PHE A 6 -9.28 1.74 2.23
C PHE A 6 -9.23 2.47 0.89
N CYS A 7 -9.95 3.57 0.77
CA CYS A 7 -9.74 4.54 -0.30
C CYS A 7 -8.99 5.74 0.29
N ILE A 8 -7.79 6.04 -0.22
CA ILE A 8 -6.90 7.06 0.36
C ILE A 8 -6.59 8.23 -0.59
N ALA A 9 -6.94 8.10 -1.86
CA ALA A 9 -6.70 9.09 -2.90
C ALA A 9 -7.58 8.81 -4.13
N ASP A 10 -7.72 9.78 -5.02
CA ASP A 10 -8.33 9.53 -6.34
C ASP A 10 -7.36 8.80 -7.28
N GLN A 11 -6.07 9.14 -7.18
CA GLN A 11 -5.00 8.54 -7.96
C GLN A 11 -3.69 8.48 -7.18
N ILE A 12 -2.95 7.39 -7.39
CA ILE A 12 -1.61 7.16 -6.87
C ILE A 12 -0.63 6.94 -8.02
N ASP A 13 0.52 7.61 -7.95
CA ASP A 13 1.66 7.36 -8.83
C ASP A 13 2.39 6.07 -8.39
N LEU A 14 1.98 4.96 -9.00
CA LEU A 14 2.54 3.64 -8.73
C LEU A 14 4.00 3.51 -9.14
N ASN A 15 4.49 4.32 -10.09
CA ASN A 15 5.90 4.24 -10.52
C ASN A 15 6.80 4.84 -9.46
N ARG A 16 6.47 6.04 -8.95
CA ARG A 16 7.21 6.67 -7.84
C ARG A 16 7.13 5.83 -6.57
N LEU A 17 5.97 5.24 -6.30
CA LEU A 17 5.77 4.35 -5.16
C LEU A 17 6.62 3.07 -5.26
N ASP A 18 6.65 2.41 -6.43
CA ASP A 18 7.45 1.20 -6.68
C ASP A 18 8.94 1.44 -6.45
N ILE A 19 9.48 2.52 -7.04
CA ILE A 19 10.88 2.92 -6.88
C ILE A 19 11.20 3.16 -5.40
N HIS A 20 10.38 3.96 -4.72
CA HIS A 20 10.59 4.28 -3.30
C HIS A 20 10.52 3.05 -2.39
N MET A 21 9.58 2.13 -2.64
CA MET A 21 9.43 0.93 -1.81
C MET A 21 10.59 -0.04 -2.00
N LYS A 22 11.08 -0.20 -3.24
CA LYS A 22 12.27 -1.04 -3.52
C LYS A 22 13.53 -0.49 -2.88
N ASP A 23 13.71 0.83 -2.90
CA ASP A 23 14.84 1.51 -2.27
C ASP A 23 14.80 1.40 -0.74
N LYS A 24 13.65 1.72 -0.14
CA LYS A 24 13.51 1.78 1.33
C LYS A 24 13.40 0.40 2.01
N TYR A 25 12.86 -0.59 1.32
CA TYR A 25 12.55 -1.90 1.90
C TYR A 25 13.07 -3.06 1.02
N PRO A 26 14.39 -3.33 1.06
CA PRO A 26 15.00 -4.35 0.20
C PRO A 26 14.48 -5.78 0.48
N ASN A 27 13.92 -6.02 1.68
CA ASN A 27 13.38 -7.32 2.08
C ASN A 27 11.90 -7.53 1.67
N LEU A 28 11.24 -6.53 1.07
CA LEU A 28 9.89 -6.69 0.53
C LEU A 28 9.95 -7.29 -0.86
N ILE A 29 9.09 -8.28 -1.10
CA ILE A 29 8.82 -8.76 -2.45
C ILE A 29 7.82 -7.79 -3.08
N ILE A 30 8.28 -7.05 -4.07
CA ILE A 30 7.51 -6.00 -4.74
C ILE A 30 7.26 -6.42 -6.19
N SER A 31 5.98 -6.48 -6.57
CA SER A 31 5.55 -6.80 -7.93
C SER A 31 4.57 -5.76 -8.43
N ARG A 32 4.93 -5.10 -9.54
CA ARG A 32 4.12 -4.05 -10.16
C ARG A 32 3.47 -4.56 -11.43
N SER A 33 2.19 -4.26 -11.59
CA SER A 33 1.45 -4.38 -12.85
C SER A 33 0.97 -2.99 -13.31
N ARG A 34 0.15 -2.92 -14.36
CA ARG A 34 -0.34 -1.65 -14.94
C ARG A 34 -1.03 -0.78 -13.89
N ASP A 35 -1.95 -1.36 -13.13
CA ASP A 35 -2.86 -0.61 -12.24
C ASP A 35 -2.77 -1.04 -10.78
N VAL A 36 -1.80 -1.89 -10.41
CA VAL A 36 -1.61 -2.36 -9.04
C VAL A 36 -0.14 -2.58 -8.69
N LEU A 37 0.23 -2.21 -7.47
CA LEU A 37 1.49 -2.56 -6.83
C LEU A 37 1.23 -3.53 -5.68
N LYS A 38 1.82 -4.71 -5.75
CA LYS A 38 1.76 -5.75 -4.71
C LYS A 38 3.02 -5.70 -3.86
N LEU A 39 2.84 -5.57 -2.56
CA LEU A 39 3.89 -5.64 -1.55
C LEU A 39 3.64 -6.90 -0.70
N LYS A 40 4.63 -7.78 -0.64
CA LYS A 40 4.57 -9.00 0.18
C LYS A 40 5.79 -9.05 1.09
N MET A 41 5.55 -9.29 2.38
CA MET A 41 6.59 -9.61 3.34
C MET A 41 6.46 -11.07 3.73
N GLU A 42 7.48 -11.87 3.43
CA GLU A 42 7.56 -13.26 3.85
C GLU A 42 8.14 -13.31 5.26
N SER A 43 7.30 -13.70 6.22
CA SER A 43 7.66 -13.93 7.62
C SER A 43 6.68 -14.95 8.21
N GLU A 44 6.85 -15.34 9.47
CA GLU A 44 5.89 -16.21 10.17
C GLU A 44 4.45 -15.69 10.12
N LYS A 45 4.27 -14.36 10.01
CA LYS A 45 2.97 -13.70 9.80
C LYS A 45 3.02 -12.92 8.48
N PRO A 46 2.70 -13.56 7.35
CA PRO A 46 2.83 -12.93 6.05
C PRO A 46 1.92 -11.70 5.95
N ILE A 47 2.50 -10.61 5.48
CA ILE A 47 1.78 -9.38 5.19
C ILE A 47 1.66 -9.25 3.68
N LEU A 48 0.47 -8.91 3.22
CA LEU A 48 0.18 -8.68 1.82
C LEU A 48 -0.59 -7.37 1.67
N ILE A 49 -0.08 -6.46 0.84
CA ILE A 49 -0.71 -5.17 0.54
C ILE A 49 -0.79 -5.02 -0.97
N PHE A 50 -1.95 -4.59 -1.47
CA PHE A 50 -2.15 -4.15 -2.84
C PHE A 50 -2.51 -2.67 -2.83
N VAL A 51 -1.78 -1.88 -3.59
CA VAL A 51 -2.04 -0.47 -3.82
C VAL A 51 -2.47 -0.31 -5.27
N PHE A 52 -3.71 0.11 -5.49
CA PHE A 52 -4.29 0.30 -6.81
C PHE A 52 -4.09 1.74 -7.28
N LYS A 53 -3.95 1.92 -8.59
CA LYS A 53 -3.75 3.23 -9.23
C LYS A 53 -4.87 4.21 -8.93
N ASN A 54 -6.09 3.73 -8.71
CA ASN A 54 -7.27 4.51 -8.33
C ASN A 54 -7.28 4.92 -6.83
N GLY A 55 -6.19 4.69 -6.10
CA GLY A 55 -6.07 5.04 -4.68
C GLY A 55 -6.73 4.09 -3.69
N THR A 56 -7.21 2.94 -4.15
CA THR A 56 -7.64 1.85 -3.26
C THR A 56 -6.43 1.10 -2.70
N VAL A 57 -6.45 0.78 -1.41
CA VAL A 57 -5.45 -0.04 -0.74
C VAL A 57 -6.15 -1.22 -0.06
N VAL A 58 -5.72 -2.44 -0.39
CA VAL A 58 -6.23 -3.66 0.23
C VAL A 58 -5.10 -4.38 0.94
N SER A 59 -5.31 -4.84 2.16
CA SER A 59 -4.29 -5.52 2.96
C SER A 59 -4.80 -6.76 3.69
N TRP A 60 -3.92 -7.73 3.84
CA TRP A 60 -4.09 -8.93 4.66
C TRP A 60 -2.94 -9.07 5.65
N GLY A 61 -3.24 -9.63 6.82
CA GLY A 61 -2.24 -9.92 7.85
C GLY A 61 -1.81 -8.70 8.67
N ILE A 62 -2.42 -7.54 8.43
CA ILE A 62 -2.20 -6.30 9.22
C ILE A 62 -3.42 -6.06 10.10
N GLN A 63 -3.18 -5.83 11.39
CA GLN A 63 -4.24 -5.46 12.32
C GLN A 63 -4.68 -4.01 12.09
N ARG A 64 -5.98 -3.72 12.21
CA ARG A 64 -6.56 -2.39 11.89
C ARG A 64 -5.82 -1.20 12.49
N TYR A 65 -5.33 -1.30 13.73
CA TYR A 65 -4.62 -0.20 14.38
C TYR A 65 -3.19 0.03 13.85
N ARG A 66 -2.61 -0.95 13.15
CA ARG A 66 -1.25 -0.88 12.57
C ARG A 66 -1.22 -0.46 11.10
N ILE A 67 -2.36 -0.35 10.42
CA ILE A 67 -2.40 -0.02 8.98
C ILE A 67 -2.15 1.48 8.71
N LYS A 68 -2.50 2.37 9.65
CA LYS A 68 -2.44 3.84 9.46
C LYS A 68 -1.09 4.37 8.97
N PRO A 69 0.08 3.94 9.49
CA PRO A 69 1.38 4.40 8.99
C PRO A 69 1.63 4.03 7.53
N TYR A 70 1.20 2.84 7.09
CA TYR A 70 1.31 2.41 5.70
C TYR A 70 0.46 3.31 4.79
N LEU A 71 -0.80 3.56 5.17
CA LEU A 71 -1.70 4.44 4.42
C LEU A 71 -1.12 5.85 4.28
N LYS A 72 -0.58 6.42 5.37
CA LYS A 72 0.09 7.73 5.35
C LYS A 72 1.30 7.74 4.40
N GLN A 73 2.09 6.68 4.39
CA GLN A 73 3.23 6.59 3.46
C GLN A 73 2.75 6.56 2.00
N PHE A 74 1.68 5.82 1.69
CA PHE A 74 1.14 5.75 0.33
C PHE A 74 0.50 7.06 -0.13
N THR A 75 -0.12 7.83 0.78
CA THR A 75 -0.69 9.15 0.43
C THR A 75 0.35 10.16 -0.07
N LEU A 76 1.63 10.01 0.26
CA LEU A 76 2.71 10.87 -0.26
C LEU A 76 2.90 10.75 -1.78
N PHE A 77 2.37 9.68 -2.38
CA PHE A 77 2.45 9.41 -3.81
C PHE A 77 1.12 9.67 -4.52
N SER A 78 0.19 10.38 -3.88
CA SER A 78 -1.11 10.71 -4.45
C SER A 78 -1.11 12.07 -5.15
N ASN A 79 -1.86 12.18 -6.25
CA ASN A 79 -2.04 13.46 -6.95
C ASN A 79 -3.18 14.30 -6.36
N ARG A 80 -4.03 13.71 -5.51
CA ARG A 80 -5.08 14.35 -4.69
C ARG A 80 -5.36 13.44 -3.48
N PRO A 81 -4.78 13.69 -2.30
CA PRO A 81 -5.04 12.86 -1.13
C PRO A 81 -6.48 13.07 -0.65
N LEU A 82 -7.19 11.97 -0.42
CA LEU A 82 -8.48 12.02 0.27
C LEU A 82 -8.20 12.03 1.77
N GLY A 83 -8.93 12.84 2.54
CA GLY A 83 -8.84 12.81 3.99
C GLY A 83 -9.11 11.38 4.49
N ILE A 84 -8.18 10.79 5.24
CA ILE A 84 -8.33 9.44 5.78
C ILE A 84 -9.46 9.47 6.82
N GLN A 85 -10.68 9.15 6.41
CA GLN A 85 -11.81 8.97 7.33
C GLN A 85 -11.65 7.61 8.02
N THR A 86 -11.40 7.64 9.32
CA THR A 86 -11.29 6.46 10.20
C THR A 86 -12.53 6.24 11.01
#